data_AF-A0A7V3VJX1-F1
#
_entry.id   AF-A0A7V3VJX1-F1
#
_cell.length_a   1.000
_cell.length_b   1.000
_cell.length_c   1.000
_cell.angle_alpha   90.00
_cell.angle_beta   90.00
_cell.angle_gamma   90.00
#
_symmetry.space_group_name_H-M   'P 1'
#
loop_
_entity.id
_entity.type
_entity.pdbx_description
1 polymer ?
#
loop_
_entity_poly.entity_id
_entity_poly.type
_entity_poly.pdbx_seq_one_letter_code
_entity_poly.pdbx_strand_id
1 'polypeptide(L)'
;MASDPGQPKFFARALSALLDFEQRGFPTVSQVAHAAKVPQHVLSEMAEAGWVELFDLLTARLPGRPSPHVLNAAQEEAVGAVREALRESRHRAFLLFGVTGSGKTEVYLRLMEEALASGGTALYLVPEISLASFLA
;
A
#
# COMPACT_ATOMS: atom_id res chain seq x y z
N MET A 1 -7.99 -1.74 -44.83
CA MET A 1 -7.85 -2.99 -44.05
C MET A 1 -8.08 -2.60 -42.61
N ALA A 2 -9.33 -2.66 -42.16
CA ALA A 2 -9.68 -2.40 -40.77
C ALA A 2 -9.31 -3.66 -39.97
N SER A 3 -8.49 -3.49 -38.93
CA SER A 3 -8.28 -4.51 -37.91
C SER A 3 -9.64 -4.93 -37.36
N ASP A 4 -9.91 -6.23 -37.34
CA ASP A 4 -11.10 -6.82 -36.73
C ASP A 4 -11.11 -6.39 -35.24
N PRO A 5 -12.07 -5.56 -34.78
CA PRO A 5 -12.12 -5.16 -33.39
C PRO A 5 -12.27 -6.44 -32.57
N GLY A 6 -11.37 -6.64 -31.59
CA GLY A 6 -11.19 -7.89 -30.87
C GLY A 6 -12.49 -8.65 -30.62
N GLN A 7 -12.50 -9.94 -30.96
CA GLN A 7 -13.69 -10.79 -31.00
C GLN A 7 -14.71 -10.42 -29.90
N PRO A 8 -15.99 -10.11 -30.22
CA PRO A 8 -16.96 -9.57 -29.28
C PRO A 8 -17.11 -10.34 -27.96
N LYS A 9 -16.81 -11.65 -27.98
CA LYS A 9 -16.81 -12.52 -26.80
C LYS A 9 -15.69 -12.19 -25.81
N PHE A 10 -14.53 -11.74 -26.26
CA PHE A 10 -13.42 -11.37 -25.39
C PHE A 10 -13.70 -10.07 -24.66
N PHE A 11 -14.26 -9.07 -25.35
CA PHE A 11 -14.66 -7.81 -24.73
C PHE A 11 -15.73 -8.05 -23.66
N ALA A 12 -16.75 -8.86 -23.96
CA ALA A 12 -17.79 -9.21 -22.98
C ALA A 12 -17.23 -9.90 -21.73
N ARG A 13 -16.26 -10.81 -21.89
CA ARG A 13 -15.61 -11.51 -20.76
C ARG A 13 -14.72 -10.58 -19.94
N ALA A 14 -13.95 -9.73 -20.60
CA ALA A 14 -13.12 -8.73 -19.94
C ALA A 14 -13.98 -7.73 -19.16
N LEU A 15 -15.08 -7.24 -19.76
CA LEU A 15 -16.02 -6.35 -19.09
C LEU A 15 -16.70 -7.02 -17.88
N SER A 16 -17.15 -8.27 -18.03
CA SER A 16 -17.72 -9.02 -16.89
C SER A 16 -16.71 -9.15 -15.75
N ALA A 17 -15.45 -9.46 -16.05
CA ALA A 17 -14.41 -9.55 -15.03
C ALA A 17 -14.15 -8.19 -14.36
N LEU A 18 -14.16 -7.10 -15.13
CA LEU A 18 -14.01 -5.73 -14.58
C LEU A 18 -15.16 -5.37 -13.63
N LEU A 19 -16.40 -5.72 -13.96
CA LEU A 19 -17.55 -5.50 -13.09
C LEU A 19 -17.43 -6.30 -11.78
N ASP A 20 -16.87 -7.51 -11.81
CA ASP A 20 -16.58 -8.29 -10.60
C ASP A 20 -15.50 -7.63 -9.71
N PHE A 21 -14.62 -6.81 -10.31
CA PHE A 21 -13.60 -6.05 -9.57
C PHE A 21 -14.11 -4.73 -9.00
N GLU A 22 -15.34 -4.28 -9.32
CA GLU A 22 -15.88 -3.00 -8.86
C GLU A 22 -15.82 -2.84 -7.33
N GLN A 23 -16.05 -3.92 -6.59
CA GLN A 23 -15.97 -3.92 -5.11
C GLN A 23 -14.54 -4.04 -4.55
N ARG A 24 -13.55 -4.37 -5.40
CA ARG A 24 -12.16 -4.68 -5.01
C ARG A 24 -11.17 -3.57 -5.39
N GLY A 25 -11.64 -2.50 -6.04
CA GLY A 25 -10.82 -1.36 -6.45
C GLY A 25 -10.31 -1.48 -7.89
N PHE A 26 -9.11 -0.97 -8.15
CA PHE A 26 -8.54 -0.88 -9.49
C PHE A 26 -7.62 -2.08 -9.78
N PRO A 27 -8.06 -3.07 -10.57
CA PRO A 27 -7.23 -4.22 -10.90
C PRO A 27 -6.16 -3.85 -11.94
N THR A 28 -5.04 -4.57 -11.91
CA THR A 28 -4.05 -4.50 -12.98
C THR A 28 -4.54 -5.17 -14.26
N VAL A 29 -4.01 -4.75 -15.41
CA VAL A 29 -4.31 -5.37 -16.73
C VAL A 29 -4.13 -6.90 -16.69
N SER A 30 -3.07 -7.37 -16.03
CA SER A 30 -2.79 -8.80 -15.93
C SER A 30 -3.82 -9.55 -15.08
N GLN A 31 -4.34 -8.95 -14.01
CA GLN A 31 -5.36 -9.58 -13.18
C GLN A 31 -6.67 -9.73 -13.93
N VAL A 32 -7.09 -8.69 -14.67
CA VAL A 32 -8.31 -8.73 -15.48
C VAL A 32 -8.18 -9.75 -16.61
N ALA A 33 -7.08 -9.72 -17.35
CA ALA A 33 -6.82 -10.66 -18.44
C ALA A 33 -6.84 -12.12 -17.96
N HIS A 34 -6.23 -12.38 -16.80
CA HIS A 34 -6.22 -13.70 -16.18
C HIS A 34 -7.63 -14.15 -15.74
N ALA A 35 -8.37 -13.29 -15.02
CA ALA A 35 -9.73 -13.59 -14.54
C ALA A 35 -10.70 -13.84 -15.70
N ALA A 36 -10.65 -13.00 -16.74
CA ALA A 36 -11.45 -13.14 -17.95
C ALA A 36 -10.97 -14.29 -18.86
N LYS A 37 -9.76 -14.83 -18.63
CA LYS A 37 -9.00 -15.74 -19.51
C LYS A 37 -8.99 -15.25 -20.96
N VAL A 38 -8.51 -14.02 -21.13
CA VAL A 38 -8.29 -13.36 -22.42
C VAL A 38 -6.82 -12.89 -22.52
N PRO A 39 -6.27 -12.69 -23.72
CA PRO A 39 -4.98 -12.06 -23.88
C PRO A 39 -4.96 -10.63 -23.32
N GLN A 40 -3.82 -10.16 -22.81
CA GLN A 40 -3.70 -8.81 -22.25
C GLN A 40 -3.97 -7.68 -23.27
N HIS A 41 -3.64 -7.89 -24.56
CA HIS A 41 -3.88 -6.89 -25.62
C HIS A 41 -5.36 -6.54 -25.78
N VAL A 42 -6.30 -7.43 -25.39
CA VAL A 42 -7.74 -7.15 -25.42
C VAL A 42 -8.08 -5.91 -24.58
N LEU A 43 -7.40 -5.69 -23.45
CA LEU A 43 -7.64 -4.51 -22.61
C LEU A 43 -7.10 -3.23 -23.27
N SER A 44 -6.00 -3.32 -24.02
CA SER A 44 -5.49 -2.21 -24.83
C SER A 44 -6.46 -1.87 -25.96
N GLU A 45 -7.01 -2.87 -26.66
CA GLU A 45 -8.04 -2.67 -27.70
C GLU A 45 -9.33 -2.08 -27.12
N MET A 46 -9.76 -2.55 -25.94
CA MET A 46 -10.90 -1.96 -25.23
C MET A 46 -10.63 -0.50 -24.86
N ALA A 47 -9.39 -0.15 -24.52
CA ALA A 47 -9.01 1.23 -24.22
C ALA A 47 -9.02 2.12 -25.47
N GLU A 48 -8.45 1.64 -26.58
CA GLU A 48 -8.52 2.32 -27.88
C GLU A 48 -9.96 2.50 -28.37
N ALA A 49 -10.83 1.53 -28.08
CA ALA A 49 -12.26 1.61 -28.38
C ALA A 49 -13.07 2.46 -27.37
N GLY A 50 -12.43 3.01 -26.33
CA GLY A 50 -13.05 3.91 -25.35
C GLY A 50 -13.94 3.22 -24.31
N TRP A 51 -13.85 1.89 -24.16
CA TRP A 51 -14.62 1.13 -23.16
C TRP A 51 -13.99 1.17 -21.77
N VAL A 52 -12.67 1.32 -21.71
CA VAL A 52 -11.89 1.37 -20.47
C VAL A 52 -10.81 2.43 -20.56
N GLU A 53 -10.33 2.90 -19.42
CA GLU A 53 -9.16 3.78 -19.35
C GLU A 53 -8.04 3.04 -18.61
N LEU A 54 -6.84 3.04 -19.18
CA LEU A 54 -5.64 2.55 -18.53
C LEU A 54 -4.89 3.74 -17.94
N PHE A 55 -4.64 3.71 -16.63
CA PHE A 55 -3.88 4.74 -15.94
C PHE A 55 -2.82 4.10 -15.06
N ASP A 56 -1.70 4.79 -14.90
CA ASP A 56 -0.69 4.40 -13.94
C ASP A 56 -1.14 4.80 -12.53
N LEU A 57 -1.14 3.82 -11.61
CA LEU A 57 -1.25 4.09 -10.19
C LEU A 57 0.04 4.77 -9.73
N LEU A 58 0.06 6.10 -9.83
CA LEU A 58 1.10 6.92 -9.23
C LEU A 58 1.06 6.70 -7.72
N THR A 59 2.02 5.93 -7.20
CA THR A 59 2.31 5.90 -5.78
C THR A 59 2.98 7.23 -5.44
N ALA A 60 2.16 8.23 -5.11
CA ALA A 60 2.67 9.50 -4.63
C ALA A 60 3.50 9.24 -3.35
N ARG A 61 4.81 9.49 -3.42
CA ARG A 61 5.62 9.61 -2.21
C ARG A 61 5.25 10.91 -1.55
N LEU A 62 4.38 10.86 -0.56
CA LEU A 62 4.14 12.00 0.30
C LEU A 62 5.41 12.27 1.10
N PRO A 63 5.96 13.50 1.09
CA PRO A 63 7.09 13.82 1.94
C PRO A 63 6.67 13.62 3.40
N GLY A 64 7.40 12.76 4.10
CA GLY A 64 7.18 12.54 5.53
C GLY A 64 7.41 13.84 6.29
N ARG A 65 6.49 14.18 7.20
CA ARG A 65 6.70 15.27 8.16
C ARG A 65 7.22 14.66 9.45
N PRO A 66 8.39 15.09 9.95
CA PRO A 66 8.88 14.61 11.23
C PRO A 66 7.91 14.99 12.34
N SER A 67 7.73 14.11 13.33
CA SER A 67 6.87 14.42 14.47
C SER A 67 7.46 15.60 15.27
N PRO A 68 6.65 16.62 15.61
CA PRO A 68 7.10 17.74 16.42
C PRO A 68 7.21 17.40 17.92
N HIS A 69 6.77 16.21 18.33
CA HIS A 69 6.70 15.84 19.74
C HIS A 69 8.06 15.39 20.28
N VAL A 70 8.41 15.90 21.46
CA VAL A 70 9.58 15.45 22.23
C VAL A 70 9.18 14.21 23.03
N LEU A 71 10.02 13.18 22.99
CA LEU A 71 9.81 11.96 23.76
C LEU A 71 9.94 12.25 25.26
N ASN A 72 9.11 11.59 26.07
CA ASN A 72 9.36 11.52 27.50
C ASN A 72 10.37 10.41 27.84
N ALA A 73 10.85 10.37 29.08
CA ALA A 73 11.89 9.43 29.51
C ALA A 73 11.53 7.94 29.24
N ALA A 74 10.27 7.54 29.48
CA ALA A 74 9.84 6.16 29.24
C ALA A 74 9.79 5.81 27.75
N GLN A 75 9.44 6.79 26.91
CA GLN A 75 9.44 6.62 25.45
C GLN A 75 10.88 6.59 24.90
N GLU A 76 11.78 7.44 25.42
CA GLU A 76 13.20 7.42 25.06
C GLU A 76 13.84 6.06 25.40
N GLU A 77 13.54 5.52 26.57
CA GLU A 77 13.99 4.18 26.98
C GLU A 77 13.50 3.10 26.00
N ALA A 78 12.21 3.12 25.64
CA ALA A 78 11.64 2.18 24.70
C ALA A 78 12.26 2.30 23.29
N VAL A 79 12.47 3.53 22.80
CA VAL A 79 13.15 3.77 21.51
C VAL A 79 14.59 3.27 21.57
N GLY A 80 15.31 3.55 22.65
CA GLY A 80 16.69 3.12 22.85
C GLY A 80 16.85 1.60 22.77
N ALA A 81 15.96 0.85 23.41
CA ALA A 81 16.00 -0.61 23.40
C ALA A 81 15.86 -1.21 21.98
N VAL A 82 14.97 -0.64 21.15
CA VAL A 82 14.78 -1.10 19.77
C VAL A 82 15.91 -0.61 18.85
N ARG A 83 16.40 0.62 19.05
CA ARG A 83 17.52 1.21 18.29
C ARG A 83 18.78 0.36 18.39
N GLU A 84 19.11 -0.14 19.57
CA GLU A 84 20.26 -1.04 19.73
C GLU A 84 20.09 -2.34 18.94
N ALA A 85 18.88 -2.92 18.92
CA ALA A 85 18.61 -4.10 18.09
C ALA A 85 18.68 -3.83 16.59
N LEU A 86 18.24 -2.65 16.13
CA LEU A 86 18.39 -2.21 14.74
C LEU A 86 19.87 -2.12 14.35
N ARG A 87 20.72 -1.56 15.22
CA ARG A 87 22.17 -1.46 14.99
C ARG A 87 22.86 -2.82 14.94
N GLU A 88 22.45 -3.75 15.80
CA GLU A 88 22.97 -5.12 15.80
C GLU A 88 22.61 -5.92 14.54
N SER A 89 21.68 -5.42 13.70
CA SER A 89 21.19 -6.11 12.49
C SER A 89 20.69 -7.53 12.77
N ARG A 90 20.11 -7.76 13.95
CA ARG A 90 19.56 -9.05 14.38
C ARG A 90 18.05 -8.94 14.55
N HIS A 91 17.35 -10.01 14.18
CA HIS A 91 15.91 -10.10 14.43
C HIS A 91 15.64 -10.11 15.94
N ARG A 92 14.77 -9.21 16.40
CA ARG A 92 14.22 -9.18 17.75
C ARG A 92 12.75 -8.79 17.71
N ALA A 93 11.97 -9.36 18.63
CA ALA A 93 10.59 -8.99 18.86
C ALA A 93 10.48 -8.16 20.15
N PHE A 94 9.72 -7.06 20.08
CA PHE A 94 9.48 -6.17 21.21
C PHE A 94 7.98 -6.01 21.43
N LEU A 95 7.57 -5.91 22.69
CA LEU A 95 6.21 -5.56 23.07
C LEU A 95 6.24 -4.19 23.78
N LEU A 96 5.66 -3.17 23.15
CA LEU A 96 5.50 -1.86 23.77
C LEU A 96 4.21 -1.84 24.60
N PHE A 97 4.33 -2.07 25.90
CA PHE A 97 3.18 -1.98 26.82
C PHE A 97 2.92 -0.53 27.22
N GLY A 98 1.66 -0.11 27.15
CA GLY A 98 1.23 1.20 27.61
C GLY A 98 -0.27 1.40 27.44
N VAL A 99 -0.87 2.20 28.32
CA VAL A 99 -2.30 2.54 28.26
C VAL A 99 -2.62 3.40 27.03
N THR A 100 -3.90 3.50 26.67
CA THR A 100 -4.34 4.45 25.62
C THR A 100 -3.96 5.88 26.02
N GLY A 101 -3.52 6.69 25.06
CA GLY A 101 -3.05 8.07 25.33
C GLY A 101 -1.61 8.18 25.83
N SER A 102 -0.89 7.09 26.10
CA SER A 102 0.51 7.13 26.55
C SER A 102 1.52 7.52 25.45
N GLY A 103 1.05 7.84 24.24
CA GLY A 103 1.90 8.23 23.11
C GLY A 103 2.67 7.09 22.45
N LYS A 104 2.21 5.83 22.49
CA LYS A 104 2.86 4.69 21.80
C LYS A 104 3.09 4.95 20.30
N THR A 105 2.16 5.66 19.66
CA THR A 105 2.29 6.06 18.25
C THR A 105 3.58 6.84 18.00
N GLU A 106 3.97 7.73 18.90
CA GLU A 106 5.19 8.52 18.77
C GLU A 106 6.43 7.61 18.79
N VAL A 107 6.45 6.61 19.68
CA VAL A 107 7.52 5.60 19.71
C VAL A 107 7.62 4.86 18.38
N TYR A 108 6.48 4.47 17.78
CA TYR A 108 6.49 3.82 16.47
C TYR A 108 7.02 4.73 15.37
N LEU A 109 6.58 6.00 15.32
CA LEU A 109 7.02 6.96 14.32
C LEU A 109 8.54 7.18 14.38
N ARG A 110 9.10 7.36 15.59
CA ARG A 110 10.56 7.52 15.76
C ARG A 110 11.36 6.31 15.30
N LEU A 111 10.88 5.11 15.62
CA LEU A 111 11.55 3.88 15.18
C LEU A 111 11.48 3.67 13.67
N MET A 112 10.36 4.03 13.04
CA MET A 112 10.22 4.00 11.59
C MET A 112 11.11 5.06 10.92
N GLU A 113 11.20 6.28 11.47
CA GLU A 113 12.14 7.31 11.01
C GLU A 113 13.59 6.80 11.04
N GLU A 114 14.01 6.13 12.11
CA GLU A 114 15.36 5.55 12.22
C GLU A 114 15.61 4.39 11.24
N ALA A 115 14.63 3.51 11.07
CA ALA A 115 14.73 2.41 10.10
C ALA A 115 14.85 2.94 8.67
N LEU A 116 14.10 3.98 8.32
CA LEU A 116 14.18 4.62 7.00
C LEU A 116 15.49 5.40 6.81
N ALA A 117 15.95 6.13 7.84
CA ALA A 117 17.19 6.89 7.80
C ALA A 117 18.43 6.00 7.63
N SER A 118 18.36 4.73 8.06
CA SER A 118 19.40 3.72 7.84
C SER A 118 19.32 3.01 6.48
N GLY A 119 18.43 3.45 5.59
CA GLY A 119 18.22 2.87 4.25
C GLY A 119 17.36 1.60 4.26
N GLY A 120 16.75 1.27 5.39
CA GLY A 120 15.81 0.17 5.53
C GLY A 120 14.38 0.52 5.11
N THR A 121 13.46 -0.37 5.42
CA THR A 121 12.02 -0.19 5.22
C THR A 121 11.26 -0.44 6.52
N ALA A 122 10.07 0.16 6.64
CA ALA A 122 9.16 -0.06 7.75
C ALA A 122 7.81 -0.54 7.23
N LEU A 123 7.23 -1.55 7.89
CA LEU A 123 5.87 -2.01 7.66
C LEU A 123 5.04 -1.72 8.90
N TYR A 124 4.07 -0.80 8.78
CA TYR A 124 3.17 -0.45 9.86
C TYR A 124 1.80 -1.07 9.61
N LEU A 125 1.42 -2.02 10.45
CA LEU A 125 0.13 -2.72 10.36
C LEU A 125 -0.83 -2.14 11.39
N VAL A 126 -1.98 -1.69 10.91
CA VAL A 126 -3.06 -1.17 11.75
C VAL A 126 -4.33 -2.01 11.56
N PRO A 127 -5.23 -2.06 12.56
CA PRO A 127 -6.56 -2.59 12.36
C PRO A 127 -7.31 -1.81 11.27
N GLU A 128 -8.14 -2.49 10.48
CA GLU A 128 -8.90 -1.91 9.36
C GLU A 128 -9.64 -0.62 9.73
N ILE A 129 -10.34 -0.62 10.86
CA ILE A 129 -11.15 0.50 11.35
C ILE A 129 -10.29 1.72 11.71
N SER A 130 -9.02 1.51 12.10
CA SER A 130 -8.11 2.60 12.44
C SER A 130 -7.62 3.38 11.22
N LEU A 131 -7.66 2.78 10.02
CA LEU A 131 -7.18 3.42 8.79
C LEU A 131 -8.00 4.67 8.44
N ALA A 132 -9.30 4.67 8.74
CA ALA A 132 -10.18 5.82 8.52
C ALA A 132 -9.78 7.04 9.36
N SER A 133 -9.27 6.86 10.58
CA SER A 133 -8.81 7.95 11.44
C SER A 133 -7.44 8.51 11.05
N PHE A 134 -6.63 7.78 10.28
CA PHE A 134 -5.32 8.24 9.81
C PHE A 134 -5.39 9.07 8.51
N LEU A 135 -6.51 8.99 7.77
CA LEU A 135 -6.70 9.68 6.49
C LEU A 135 -7.61 10.93 6.57
N ALA A 136 -8.22 11.18 7.74
CA ALA A 136 -9.09 12.32 8.00
C ALA A 136 -8.32 13.53 8.55
#